data_AF-A0A6V7JF35-F1
#
_entry.id   AF-A0A6V7JF35-F1
#
_cell.length_a   1.000
_cell.length_b   1.000
_cell.length_c   1.000
_cell.angle_alpha   90.00
_cell.angle_beta   90.00
_cell.angle_gamma   90.00
#
_symmetry.space_group_name_H-M   'P 1'
#
loop_
_entity.id
_entity.type
_entity.pdbx_description
1 polymer ?
#
loop_
_entity_poly.entity_id
_entity_poly.type
_entity_poly.pdbx_seq_one_letter_code
_entity_poly.pdbx_strand_id
1 'polypeptide(L)'
;IEYVGPKYRTLVANMSFGIYFAIAASCLPWLAYWIADWRILSVVTAAPLVVAFFGPWIAPESARWYLMAGKTDKAIEMLKKFEKMNGKTVKPEIYEEFEKSCTEMIEKDKKLNQYTVLDLFTKPRLARITTVLVIYWLLIILVFDGHVWNMKLLHPDVFTSFSLAALTELPAAVLLALFLDKWGRRWMGFASMFLCGIFSWVALATPE
;
A
#
# COMPACT_ATOMS: atom_id res chain seq x y z
N ILE A 1 -7.06 -3.19 4.76
CA ILE A 1 -5.95 -3.85 5.49
C ILE A 1 -6.34 -4.21 6.92
N GLU A 2 -6.98 -3.30 7.66
CA GLU A 2 -7.28 -3.52 9.09
C GLU A 2 -8.24 -4.69 9.34
N TYR A 3 -9.20 -4.89 8.45
CA TYR A 3 -10.18 -6.00 8.48
C TYR A 3 -9.67 -7.34 7.97
N VAL A 4 -8.48 -7.36 7.35
CA VAL A 4 -7.91 -8.59 6.78
C VAL A 4 -7.08 -9.29 7.85
N GLY A 5 -7.27 -10.59 8.02
CA GLY A 5 -6.48 -11.40 8.95
C GLY A 5 -4.98 -11.35 8.63
N PRO A 6 -4.07 -11.39 9.61
CA PRO A 6 -2.63 -11.18 9.41
C PRO A 6 -2.02 -12.03 8.28
N LYS A 7 -2.47 -13.28 8.15
CA LYS A 7 -2.03 -14.23 7.11
C LYS A 7 -2.36 -13.78 5.68
N TYR A 8 -3.44 -13.04 5.48
CA TYR A 8 -3.90 -12.61 4.15
C TYR A 8 -3.59 -11.14 3.87
N ARG A 9 -3.06 -10.39 4.85
CA ARG A 9 -2.81 -8.94 4.70
C ARG A 9 -1.86 -8.65 3.55
N THR A 10 -0.75 -9.39 3.48
CA THR A 10 0.24 -9.24 2.41
C THR A 10 -0.39 -9.46 1.05
N LEU A 11 -1.11 -10.57 0.89
CA LEU A 11 -1.75 -10.94 -0.37
C LEU A 11 -2.80 -9.91 -0.78
N VAL A 12 -3.78 -9.63 0.09
CA VAL A 12 -4.90 -8.74 -0.24
C VAL A 12 -4.41 -7.32 -0.52
N ALA A 13 -3.47 -6.80 0.27
CA ALA A 13 -2.95 -5.44 0.07
C ALA A 13 -2.16 -5.32 -1.25
N ASN A 14 -1.19 -6.21 -1.47
CA ASN A 14 -0.30 -6.13 -2.62
C ASN A 14 -1.03 -6.47 -3.92
N MET A 15 -1.90 -7.49 -3.90
CA MET A 15 -2.64 -7.91 -5.09
C MET A 15 -3.67 -6.86 -5.50
N SER A 16 -4.38 -6.26 -4.54
CA SER A 16 -5.33 -5.18 -4.85
C SER A 16 -4.60 -4.00 -5.47
N PHE A 17 -3.50 -3.55 -4.86
CA PHE A 17 -2.70 -2.45 -5.40
C PHE A 17 -2.18 -2.76 -6.81
N GLY A 18 -1.55 -3.93 -6.99
CA GLY A 18 -1.00 -4.34 -8.29
C GLY A 18 -2.04 -4.43 -9.39
N ILE A 19 -3.21 -5.02 -9.12
CA ILE A 19 -4.30 -5.15 -10.11
C ILE A 19 -4.84 -3.78 -10.50
N TYR A 20 -5.23 -2.94 -9.54
CA TYR A 20 -5.80 -1.63 -9.85
C TYR A 20 -4.79 -0.73 -10.53
N PHE A 21 -3.53 -0.72 -10.06
CA PHE A 21 -2.48 0.08 -10.64
C PHE A 21 -2.12 -0.38 -12.05
N ALA A 22 -1.90 -1.67 -12.27
CA ALA A 22 -1.54 -2.19 -13.59
C ALA A 22 -2.63 -1.96 -14.63
N ILE A 23 -3.91 -2.18 -14.28
CA ILE A 23 -5.03 -1.93 -15.19
C ILE A 23 -5.13 -0.43 -15.49
N ALA A 24 -5.14 0.42 -14.46
CA ALA A 24 -5.28 1.86 -14.67
C ALA A 24 -4.10 2.45 -15.47
N ALA A 25 -2.87 2.10 -15.10
CA ALA A 25 -1.66 2.58 -15.75
C ALA A 25 -1.50 2.03 -17.18
N SER A 26 -1.90 0.78 -17.45
CA SER A 26 -1.86 0.23 -18.82
C SER A 26 -2.92 0.84 -19.73
N CYS A 27 -4.10 1.19 -19.22
CA CYS A 27 -5.17 1.84 -19.98
C CYS A 27 -4.95 3.35 -20.19
N LEU A 28 -4.26 4.04 -19.28
CA LEU A 28 -4.09 5.49 -19.29
C LEU A 28 -3.50 6.05 -20.60
N PRO A 29 -2.44 5.47 -21.21
CA PRO A 29 -1.89 5.95 -22.47
C PRO A 29 -2.93 5.91 -23.60
N TRP A 30 -3.73 4.84 -23.68
CA TRP A 30 -4.75 4.69 -24.72
C TRP A 30 -5.90 5.68 -24.56
N LEU A 31 -6.31 5.95 -23.32
CA LEU A 31 -7.28 7.00 -23.02
C LEU A 31 -6.75 8.39 -23.42
N ALA A 32 -5.46 8.66 -23.14
CA ALA A 32 -4.82 9.89 -23.57
C ALA A 32 -4.78 10.03 -25.10
N TYR A 33 -4.48 8.95 -25.81
CA TYR A 33 -4.47 8.92 -27.28
C TYR A 33 -5.87 9.15 -27.88
N TRP A 34 -6.92 8.55 -27.32
CA TRP A 34 -8.30 8.72 -27.81
C TRP A 34 -8.90 10.08 -27.51
N ILE A 35 -8.65 10.64 -26.32
CA ILE A 35 -9.23 11.94 -25.92
C ILE A 35 -8.50 13.08 -26.61
N ALA A 36 -7.16 12.97 -26.80
CA ALA A 36 -6.29 13.96 -27.43
C ALA A 36 -6.36 15.40 -26.86
N ASP A 37 -7.09 15.63 -25.77
CA ASP A 37 -7.19 16.88 -25.02
C ASP A 37 -6.84 16.64 -23.55
N TRP A 38 -5.76 17.29 -23.09
CA TRP A 38 -5.26 17.16 -21.73
C TRP A 38 -6.24 17.65 -20.67
N ARG A 39 -7.13 18.61 -20.99
CA ARG A 39 -8.13 19.13 -20.05
C ARG A 39 -9.20 18.09 -19.79
N ILE A 40 -9.74 17.51 -20.86
CA ILE A 40 -10.76 16.46 -20.77
C ILE A 40 -10.16 15.22 -20.10
N LEU A 41 -8.93 14.84 -20.47
CA LEU A 41 -8.20 13.74 -19.82
C LEU A 41 -8.07 13.97 -18.31
N SER A 42 -7.72 15.18 -17.87
CA SER A 42 -7.60 15.52 -16.44
C SER A 42 -8.93 15.38 -15.69
N VAL A 43 -10.05 15.73 -16.33
CA VAL A 43 -11.38 15.58 -15.74
C VAL A 43 -11.76 14.09 -15.64
N VAL A 44 -11.51 13.31 -16.69
CA VAL A 44 -11.82 11.88 -16.74
C VAL A 44 -11.01 11.11 -15.70
N THR A 45 -9.71 11.40 -15.54
CA THR A 45 -8.86 10.74 -14.53
C THR A 45 -9.18 11.19 -13.10
N ALA A 46 -9.75 12.39 -12.92
CA ALA A 46 -10.23 12.86 -11.63
C ALA A 46 -11.61 12.27 -11.25
N ALA A 47 -12.43 11.86 -12.22
CA ALA A 47 -13.78 11.36 -11.96
C ALA A 47 -13.86 10.21 -10.93
N PRO A 48 -12.96 9.20 -10.93
CA PRO A 48 -12.93 8.17 -9.90
C PRO A 48 -12.73 8.70 -8.47
N LEU A 49 -12.12 9.88 -8.28
CA LEU A 49 -11.97 10.51 -6.95
C LEU A 49 -13.32 10.90 -6.35
N VAL A 50 -14.34 11.13 -7.19
CA VAL A 50 -15.72 11.39 -6.72
C VAL A 50 -16.28 10.15 -6.02
N VAL A 51 -15.94 8.95 -6.48
CA VAL A 51 -16.34 7.72 -5.78
C VAL A 51 -15.65 7.62 -4.42
N ALA A 52 -14.38 8.02 -4.33
CA ALA A 52 -13.65 8.08 -3.07
C ALA A 52 -14.27 9.08 -2.07
N PHE A 53 -14.85 10.18 -2.55
CA PHE A 53 -15.61 11.11 -1.72
C PHE A 53 -16.81 10.43 -1.03
N PHE A 54 -17.46 9.47 -1.71
CA PHE A 54 -18.55 8.70 -1.12
C PHE A 54 -18.09 7.55 -0.20
N GLY A 55 -16.78 7.26 -0.17
CA GLY A 55 -16.17 6.19 0.61
C GLY A 55 -16.58 6.15 2.09
N PRO A 56 -16.60 7.27 2.83
CA PRO A 56 -16.97 7.29 4.25
C PRO A 56 -18.40 6.83 4.56
N TRP A 57 -19.34 6.97 3.61
CA TRP A 57 -20.71 6.48 3.82
C TRP A 57 -20.88 4.99 3.54
N ILE A 58 -19.96 4.39 2.78
CA ILE A 58 -20.03 2.99 2.35
C ILE A 58 -19.15 2.10 3.22
N ALA A 59 -17.96 2.59 3.58
CA ALA A 59 -16.98 1.83 4.33
C ALA A 59 -17.23 1.95 5.84
N PRO A 60 -17.35 0.84 6.59
CA PRO A 60 -17.42 0.93 8.04
C PRO A 60 -16.12 1.50 8.61
N GLU A 61 -16.21 2.42 9.58
CA GLU A 61 -15.08 2.84 10.42
C GLU A 61 -14.35 1.66 11.02
N SER A 62 -13.03 1.76 11.19
CA SER A 62 -12.24 0.63 11.66
C SER A 62 -12.40 0.29 13.14
N ALA A 63 -12.41 -1.01 13.46
CA ALA A 63 -12.43 -1.49 14.84
C ALA A 63 -11.26 -0.91 15.65
N ARG A 64 -10.08 -0.77 15.02
CA ARG A 64 -8.89 -0.16 15.63
C ARG A 64 -9.11 1.32 15.93
N TRP A 65 -9.74 2.07 15.04
CA TRP A 65 -10.06 3.46 15.30
C TRP A 65 -11.01 3.61 16.50
N TYR A 66 -12.07 2.80 16.57
CA TYR A 66 -12.97 2.79 17.74
C TYR A 66 -12.22 2.50 19.05
N LEU A 67 -11.27 1.56 19.02
CA LEU A 67 -10.42 1.23 20.16
C LEU A 67 -9.54 2.41 20.58
N MET A 68 -8.78 3.01 19.65
CA MET A 68 -7.92 4.15 19.97
C MET A 68 -8.72 5.39 20.40
N ALA A 69 -9.95 5.55 19.92
CA ALA A 69 -10.88 6.59 20.33
C ALA A 69 -11.54 6.33 21.70
N GLY A 70 -11.22 5.22 22.37
CA GLY A 70 -11.80 4.83 23.66
C GLY A 70 -13.24 4.33 23.60
N LYS A 71 -13.74 4.01 22.40
CA LYS A 71 -15.10 3.49 22.16
C LYS A 71 -15.07 1.96 22.03
N THR A 72 -14.68 1.26 23.10
CA THR A 72 -14.53 -0.20 23.14
C THR A 72 -15.82 -0.94 22.79
N ASP A 73 -16.97 -0.46 23.28
CA ASP A 73 -18.29 -1.04 23.00
C ASP A 73 -18.58 -1.15 21.50
N LYS A 74 -18.29 -0.08 20.74
CA LYS A 74 -18.52 -0.03 19.29
C LYS A 74 -17.59 -0.97 18.53
N ALA A 75 -16.36 -1.14 19.01
CA ALA A 75 -15.42 -2.09 18.45
C ALA A 75 -15.92 -3.54 18.65
N ILE A 76 -16.44 -3.87 19.84
CA ILE A 76 -17.02 -5.18 20.15
C ILE A 76 -18.28 -5.44 19.32
N GLU A 77 -19.17 -4.45 19.19
CA GLU A 77 -20.38 -4.56 18.36
C GLU A 77 -20.03 -4.89 16.91
N MET A 78 -19.01 -4.23 16.36
CA MET A 78 -18.53 -4.48 15.01
C MET A 78 -17.91 -5.88 14.88
N LEU A 79 -17.10 -6.32 15.85
CA LEU A 79 -16.55 -7.67 15.85
C LEU A 79 -17.66 -8.73 15.91
N LYS A 80 -18.73 -8.51 16.67
CA LYS A 80 -19.93 -9.38 16.69
C LYS A 80 -20.69 -9.38 15.36
N LYS A 81 -20.72 -8.25 14.63
CA LYS A 81 -21.27 -8.22 13.26
C LYS A 81 -20.43 -9.08 12.32
N PHE A 82 -19.11 -8.98 12.37
CA PHE A 82 -18.22 -9.83 11.55
C PHE A 82 -18.26 -11.30 11.96
N GLU A 83 -18.43 -11.60 13.24
CA GLU A 83 -18.66 -12.95 13.75
C GLU A 83 -19.89 -13.58 13.08
N LYS A 84 -21.03 -12.88 13.10
CA LYS A 84 -22.28 -13.31 12.44
C LYS A 84 -22.10 -13.49 10.93
N MET A 85 -21.43 -12.56 10.26
CA MET A 85 -21.18 -12.64 8.81
C MET A 85 -20.26 -13.82 8.44
N ASN A 86 -19.27 -14.11 9.27
CA ASN A 86 -18.32 -15.21 9.03
C ASN A 86 -18.84 -16.57 9.51
N GLY A 87 -20.01 -16.63 10.15
CA GLY A 87 -20.62 -17.86 10.68
C GLY A 87 -19.76 -18.56 11.74
N LYS A 88 -18.89 -17.82 12.44
CA LYS A 88 -18.07 -18.36 13.53
C LYS A 88 -18.68 -17.95 14.86
N THR A 89 -18.51 -18.77 15.89
CA THR A 89 -18.88 -18.41 17.28
C THR A 89 -17.62 -18.15 18.08
N VAL A 90 -17.45 -16.92 18.54
CA VAL A 90 -16.36 -16.48 19.42
C VAL A 90 -16.87 -16.53 20.85
N LYS A 91 -16.11 -17.15 21.75
CA LYS A 91 -16.49 -17.25 23.16
C LYS A 91 -16.57 -15.86 23.79
N PRO A 92 -17.54 -15.62 24.70
CA PRO A 92 -17.67 -14.33 25.39
C PRO A 92 -16.41 -13.94 26.17
N GLU A 93 -15.71 -14.92 26.74
CA GLU A 93 -14.44 -14.75 27.46
C GLU A 93 -13.37 -14.03 26.63
N ILE A 94 -13.34 -14.27 25.31
CA ILE A 94 -12.37 -13.65 24.40
C ILE A 94 -12.69 -12.17 24.20
N TYR A 95 -13.97 -11.78 24.22
CA TYR A 95 -14.36 -10.39 24.13
C TYR A 95 -13.99 -9.63 25.42
N GLU A 96 -14.15 -10.26 26.58
CA GLU A 96 -13.77 -9.67 27.87
C GLU A 96 -12.25 -9.51 28.00
N GLU A 97 -11.49 -10.54 27.60
CA GLU A 97 -10.02 -10.47 27.57
C GLU A 97 -9.52 -9.39 26.59
N PHE A 98 -10.16 -9.31 25.42
CA PHE A 98 -9.86 -8.29 24.42
C PHE A 98 -10.16 -6.88 24.94
N GLU A 99 -11.30 -6.69 25.61
CA GLU A 99 -11.69 -5.40 26.19
C GLU A 99 -10.69 -4.95 27.25
N LYS A 100 -10.30 -5.85 28.16
CA LYS A 100 -9.32 -5.59 29.21
C LYS A 100 -7.94 -5.24 28.64
N SER A 101 -7.47 -6.02 27.66
CA SER A 101 -6.19 -5.76 26.99
C SER A 101 -6.19 -4.41 26.29
N CYS A 102 -7.31 -4.06 25.65
CA CYS A 102 -7.44 -2.78 24.95
C CYS A 102 -7.51 -1.59 25.90
N THR A 103 -8.23 -1.69 27.01
CA THR A 103 -8.27 -0.63 28.03
C THR A 103 -6.90 -0.40 28.66
N GLU A 104 -6.15 -1.45 28.99
CA GLU A 104 -4.77 -1.32 29.47
C GLU A 104 -3.85 -0.64 28.44
N MET A 105 -4.01 -0.95 27.16
CA MET A 105 -3.26 -0.32 26.07
C MET A 105 -3.60 1.17 25.96
N ILE A 106 -4.90 1.51 25.98
CA ILE A 106 -5.38 2.90 25.90
C ILE A 106 -4.92 3.72 27.11
N GLU A 107 -4.92 3.15 28.32
CA GLU A 107 -4.43 3.84 29.51
C GLU A 107 -2.92 4.11 29.44
N LYS A 108 -2.14 3.17 28.92
CA LYS A 108 -0.71 3.37 28.66
C LYS A 108 -0.48 4.46 27.60
N ASP A 109 -1.31 4.47 26.55
CA ASP A 109 -1.20 5.42 25.44
C ASP A 109 -1.67 6.84 25.84
N LYS A 110 -2.75 6.96 26.60
CA LYS A 110 -3.22 8.24 27.19
C LYS A 110 -2.18 8.87 28.12
N LYS A 111 -1.42 8.05 28.87
CA LYS A 111 -0.30 8.52 29.69
C LYS A 111 0.86 9.09 28.86
N LEU A 112 0.94 8.77 27.57
CA LEU A 112 2.05 9.13 26.67
C LEU A 112 1.75 10.32 25.74
N ASN A 113 0.62 11.00 25.92
CA ASN A 113 0.14 12.25 25.29
C ASN A 113 0.86 12.77 24.01
N GLN A 114 0.08 12.97 22.94
CA GLN A 114 0.40 13.63 21.65
C GLN A 114 1.82 13.42 21.08
N TYR A 115 2.00 12.32 20.36
CA TYR A 115 3.18 12.12 19.52
C TYR A 115 3.27 13.16 18.40
N THR A 116 4.42 13.81 18.30
CA THR A 116 4.78 14.67 17.16
C THR A 116 5.64 13.89 16.17
N VAL A 117 5.71 14.30 14.91
CA VAL A 117 6.58 13.68 13.89
C VAL A 117 8.06 13.65 14.34
N LEU A 118 8.48 14.64 15.12
CA LEU A 118 9.83 14.70 15.69
C LEU A 118 10.12 13.57 16.70
N ASP A 119 9.10 12.99 17.32
CA ASP A 119 9.28 11.89 18.28
C ASP A 119 9.74 10.59 17.64
N LEU A 120 9.61 10.48 16.31
CA LEU A 120 10.22 9.38 15.56
C LEU A 120 11.74 9.37 15.71
N PHE A 121 12.37 10.53 15.93
CA PHE A 121 13.81 10.67 16.07
C PHE A 121 14.29 10.63 17.52
N THR A 122 13.38 10.67 18.51
CA THR A 122 13.72 10.69 19.93
C THR A 122 14.34 9.37 20.40
N LYS A 123 13.87 8.22 19.89
CA LYS A 123 14.41 6.91 20.28
C LYS A 123 15.39 6.41 19.21
N PRO A 124 16.62 5.98 19.56
CA PRO A 124 17.66 5.65 18.58
C PRO A 124 17.29 4.49 17.65
N ARG A 125 16.52 3.50 18.15
CA ARG A 125 16.00 2.40 17.34
C ARG A 125 14.94 2.88 16.34
N LEU A 126 14.04 3.76 16.77
CA LEU A 126 12.98 4.30 15.92
C LEU A 126 13.57 5.24 14.87
N ALA A 127 14.47 6.13 15.28
CA ALA A 127 15.22 7.02 14.40
C ALA A 127 15.93 6.24 13.29
N ARG A 128 16.64 5.16 13.64
CA ARG A 128 17.31 4.30 12.66
C ARG A 128 16.34 3.71 11.64
N ILE A 129 15.20 3.17 12.11
CA ILE A 129 14.20 2.57 11.21
C ILE A 129 13.60 3.64 10.30
N THR A 130 13.22 4.79 10.85
CA THR A 130 12.66 5.91 10.10
C THR A 130 13.64 6.42 9.05
N THR A 131 14.89 6.70 9.43
CA THR A 131 15.93 7.17 8.49
C THR A 131 16.16 6.17 7.36
N VAL A 132 16.27 4.87 7.67
CA VAL A 132 16.43 3.82 6.65
C VAL A 132 15.23 3.78 5.72
N LEU A 133 14.00 3.87 6.25
CA LEU A 133 12.78 3.89 5.43
C LEU A 133 12.72 5.12 4.52
N VAL A 134 13.07 6.30 5.03
CA VAL A 134 13.08 7.54 4.24
C VAL A 134 14.09 7.45 3.10
N ILE A 135 15.32 7.02 3.37
CA ILE A 135 16.35 6.84 2.34
C ILE A 135 15.90 5.79 1.32
N TYR A 136 15.38 4.66 1.79
CA TYR A 136 14.90 3.59 0.92
C TYR A 136 13.79 4.08 -0.01
N TRP A 137 12.81 4.83 0.51
CA TRP A 137 11.72 5.36 -0.29
C TRP A 137 12.19 6.42 -1.31
N LEU A 138 13.14 7.28 -0.92
CA LEU A 138 13.76 8.24 -1.82
C LEU A 138 14.49 7.55 -2.98
N LEU A 139 15.26 6.50 -2.69
CA LEU A 139 15.94 5.73 -3.73
C LEU A 139 14.96 5.06 -4.68
N ILE A 140 13.85 4.51 -4.18
CA ILE A 140 12.80 3.93 -5.03
C ILE A 140 12.23 4.97 -5.99
N ILE A 141 11.90 6.17 -5.50
CA ILE A 141 11.35 7.23 -6.37
C ILE A 141 12.35 7.62 -7.45
N LEU A 142 13.63 7.85 -7.09
CA LEU A 142 14.65 8.24 -8.06
C LEU A 142 14.85 7.17 -9.14
N VAL A 143 14.95 5.91 -8.72
CA VAL A 143 15.09 4.78 -9.64
C VAL A 143 13.86 4.67 -10.52
N PHE A 144 12.66 4.70 -9.95
CA PHE A 144 11.40 4.59 -10.70
C PHE A 144 11.25 5.70 -11.74
N ASP A 145 11.45 6.96 -11.34
CA ASP A 145 11.36 8.10 -12.26
C ASP A 145 12.40 7.99 -13.37
N GLY A 146 13.65 7.65 -13.03
CA GLY A 146 14.71 7.41 -14.02
C GLY A 146 14.35 6.33 -15.05
N HIS A 147 13.71 5.23 -14.61
CA HIS A 147 13.24 4.19 -15.54
C HIS A 147 12.11 4.71 -16.44
N VAL A 148 11.13 5.44 -15.89
CA VAL A 148 10.02 6.03 -16.67
C VAL A 148 10.55 7.02 -17.72
N TRP A 149 11.59 7.80 -17.40
CA TRP A 149 12.24 8.68 -18.37
C TRP A 149 12.96 7.89 -19.46
N ASN A 150 13.71 6.84 -19.10
CA ASN A 150 14.41 5.98 -20.05
C ASN A 150 13.44 5.28 -21.01
N MET A 151 12.24 4.96 -20.58
CA MET A 151 11.21 4.36 -21.44
C MET A 151 10.81 5.22 -22.64
N LYS A 152 11.02 6.54 -22.58
CA LYS A 152 10.76 7.43 -23.72
C LYS A 152 11.78 7.25 -24.86
N LEU A 153 12.97 6.70 -24.56
CA LEU A 153 14.01 6.44 -25.54
C LEU A 153 13.82 5.11 -26.28
N LEU A 154 12.96 4.21 -25.79
CA LEU A 154 12.70 2.93 -26.45
C LEU A 154 11.72 3.08 -27.62
N HIS A 155 12.19 2.75 -28.84
CA HIS A 155 11.35 2.55 -30.02
C HIS A 155 10.52 1.25 -29.89
N PRO A 156 9.21 1.23 -30.21
CA PRO A 156 8.61 1.96 -31.34
C PRO A 156 7.64 3.09 -30.97
N ASP A 157 7.08 3.11 -29.75
CA ASP A 157 6.13 4.14 -29.30
C ASP A 157 6.01 4.22 -27.77
N VAL A 158 5.86 5.42 -27.22
CA VAL A 158 5.80 5.66 -25.76
C VAL A 158 4.54 5.04 -25.16
N PHE A 159 3.42 5.02 -25.89
CA PHE A 159 2.16 4.45 -25.43
C PHE A 159 2.27 2.94 -25.21
N THR A 160 2.83 2.21 -26.17
CA THR A 160 2.97 0.75 -26.09
C THR A 160 4.02 0.33 -25.05
N SER A 161 5.16 1.00 -25.02
CA SER A 161 6.22 0.77 -24.04
C SER A 161 5.69 0.95 -22.62
N PHE A 162 5.02 2.08 -22.34
CA PHE A 162 4.45 2.35 -21.01
C PHE A 162 3.38 1.34 -20.60
N SER A 163 2.43 1.02 -21.50
CA SER A 163 1.40 0.01 -21.22
C SER A 163 2.00 -1.37 -20.93
N LEU A 164 3.05 -1.76 -21.66
CA LEU A 164 3.71 -3.05 -21.43
C LEU A 164 4.42 -3.09 -20.08
N ALA A 165 5.16 -2.04 -19.71
CA ALA A 165 5.78 -1.98 -18.38
C ALA A 165 4.74 -1.99 -17.26
N ALA A 166 3.65 -1.24 -17.41
CA ALA A 166 2.55 -1.26 -16.44
C ALA A 166 1.94 -2.67 -16.29
N LEU A 167 1.85 -3.45 -17.37
CA LEU A 167 1.38 -4.84 -17.29
C LEU A 167 2.35 -5.76 -16.55
N THR A 168 3.65 -5.49 -16.56
CA THR A 168 4.64 -6.27 -15.79
C THR A 168 4.48 -6.15 -14.27
N GLU A 169 3.72 -5.15 -13.78
CA GLU A 169 3.36 -5.03 -12.36
C GLU A 169 2.46 -6.18 -11.88
N LEU A 170 1.64 -6.78 -12.76
CA LEU A 170 0.80 -7.93 -12.40
C LEU A 170 1.62 -9.17 -11.99
N PRO A 171 2.52 -9.70 -12.85
CA PRO A 171 3.37 -10.81 -12.44
C PRO A 171 4.28 -10.43 -11.27
N ALA A 172 4.76 -9.18 -11.19
CA ALA A 172 5.53 -8.71 -10.04
C ALA A 172 4.72 -8.77 -8.73
N ALA A 173 3.46 -8.35 -8.73
CA ALA A 173 2.57 -8.41 -7.58
C ALA A 173 2.29 -9.86 -7.14
N VAL A 174 2.15 -10.79 -8.08
CA VAL A 174 2.00 -12.23 -7.80
C VAL A 174 3.27 -12.80 -7.17
N LEU A 175 4.44 -12.50 -7.74
CA LEU A 175 5.73 -12.92 -7.17
C LEU A 175 5.92 -12.36 -5.76
N LEU A 176 5.61 -11.08 -5.54
CA LEU A 176 5.63 -10.47 -4.21
C LEU A 176 4.70 -11.21 -3.25
N ALA A 177 3.45 -11.49 -3.63
CA ALA A 177 2.51 -12.22 -2.77
C ALA A 177 3.01 -13.63 -2.39
N LEU A 178 3.70 -14.33 -3.29
CA LEU A 178 4.20 -15.69 -3.05
C LEU A 178 5.50 -15.75 -2.25
N PHE A 179 6.42 -14.82 -2.48
CA PHE A 179 7.76 -14.87 -1.91
C PHE A 179 7.92 -13.99 -0.67
N LEU A 180 7.12 -12.93 -0.49
CA LEU A 180 7.31 -11.99 0.62
C LEU A 180 7.15 -12.66 1.99
N ASP A 181 6.19 -13.57 2.12
CA ASP A 181 5.93 -14.28 3.38
C ASP A 181 6.96 -15.41 3.64
N LYS A 182 7.66 -15.92 2.61
CA LYS A 182 8.68 -16.97 2.74
C LYS A 182 10.08 -16.41 2.97
N TRP A 183 10.50 -15.45 2.15
CA TRP A 183 11.86 -14.90 2.15
C TRP A 183 12.03 -13.70 3.10
N GLY A 184 10.91 -13.11 3.52
CA GLY A 184 10.86 -11.95 4.37
C GLY A 184 11.10 -10.64 3.60
N ARG A 185 10.55 -9.55 4.17
CA ARG A 185 10.52 -8.22 3.54
C ARG A 185 11.90 -7.61 3.29
N ARG A 186 12.88 -7.87 4.17
CA ARG A 186 14.23 -7.28 4.09
C ARG A 186 15.00 -7.79 2.89
N TRP A 187 15.06 -9.11 2.72
CA TRP A 187 15.77 -9.75 1.61
C TRP A 187 15.10 -9.47 0.28
N MET A 188 13.77 -9.52 0.23
CA MET A 188 13.02 -9.19 -0.98
C MET A 188 13.27 -7.75 -1.44
N GLY A 189 13.27 -6.79 -0.50
CA GLY A 189 13.53 -5.38 -0.81
C GLY A 189 14.98 -5.09 -1.21
N PHE A 190 15.95 -5.82 -0.64
CA PHE A 190 17.35 -5.71 -1.04
C PHE A 190 17.59 -6.31 -2.44
N ALA A 191 17.06 -7.51 -2.68
CA ALA A 191 17.21 -8.20 -3.96
C ALA A 191 16.58 -7.41 -5.11
N SER A 192 15.39 -6.83 -4.92
CA SER A 192 14.75 -6.01 -5.95
C SER A 192 15.55 -4.76 -6.28
N MET A 193 16.04 -4.03 -5.27
CA MET A 193 16.88 -2.85 -5.49
C MET A 193 18.21 -3.19 -6.16
N PHE A 194 18.82 -4.30 -5.76
CA PHE A 194 20.07 -4.76 -6.38
C PHE A 194 19.87 -5.11 -7.86
N LEU A 195 18.80 -5.84 -8.19
CA LEU A 195 18.43 -6.14 -9.57
C LEU A 195 18.12 -4.86 -10.38
N CYS A 196 17.40 -3.90 -9.80
CA CYS A 196 17.16 -2.60 -10.45
C CYS A 196 18.47 -1.86 -10.74
N GLY A 197 19.44 -1.92 -9.81
CA GLY A 197 20.78 -1.35 -10.01
C GLY A 197 21.52 -1.99 -11.19
N ILE A 198 21.46 -3.32 -11.31
CA ILE A 198 22.05 -4.05 -12.45
C ILE A 198 21.37 -3.62 -13.76
N PHE A 199 20.04 -3.58 -13.81
CA PHE A 199 19.32 -3.17 -15.03
C PHE A 199 19.60 -1.72 -15.42
N SER A 200 19.75 -0.82 -14.44
CA SER A 200 20.13 0.58 -14.70
C SER A 200 21.52 0.67 -15.34
N TRP A 201 22.46 -0.14 -14.87
CA TRP A 201 23.80 -0.22 -15.45
C TRP A 201 23.79 -0.79 -16.87
N VAL A 202 22.96 -1.81 -17.13
CA VAL A 202 22.80 -2.37 -18.47
C VAL A 202 22.19 -1.34 -19.42
N ALA A 203 21.17 -0.59 -18.98
CA ALA A 203 20.54 0.46 -19.78
C ALA A 203 21.53 1.58 -20.16
N LEU A 204 22.52 1.87 -19.31
CA LEU A 204 23.60 2.81 -19.64
C LEU A 204 24.57 2.25 -20.69
N ALA A 205 24.75 0.91 -20.70
CA ALA A 205 25.71 0.23 -21.57
C ALA A 205 25.16 -0.06 -22.98
N THR A 206 23.83 -0.02 -23.18
CA THR A 206 23.21 -0.17 -24.50
C THR A 206 23.35 1.15 -25.28
N PRO A 207 24.10 1.18 -26.39
CA PRO A 207 24.17 2.36 -27.26
C PRO A 207 22.84 2.59 -27.96
N GLU A 208 22.52 3.88 -28.20
CA GLU A 208 21.35 4.37 -28.95
C GLU A 208 21.21 3.74 -30.34
#